data_AF-A0A8T2HZC9-F1
#
_entry.id   AF-A0A8T2HZC9-F1
#
_cell.length_a   1.000
_cell.length_b   1.000
_cell.length_c   1.000
_cell.angle_alpha   90.00
_cell.angle_beta   90.00
_cell.angle_gamma   90.00
#
_symmetry.space_group_name_H-M   'P 1'
#
loop_
_entity.id
_entity.type
_entity.pdbx_description
1 polymer ?
#
loop_
_entity_poly.entity_id
_entity_poly.type
_entity_poly.pdbx_seq_one_letter_code
_entity_poly.pdbx_strand_id
1 'polypeptide(L)'
;MPTIDKLVQGAKQLKVKEVPGYVGKFAGEHWTPDQTKSRLANWLHKYKVQHIDTGSAKPLMDLLTYGFLFSYAYSWPREYAHMKHEEAVKLAGGAAH
;
A
#
# COMPACT_ATOMS: atom_id res chain seq x y z
N MET A 1 -23.24 -2.32 -3.90
CA MET A 1 -21.94 -1.86 -3.36
C MET A 1 -20.95 -1.79 -4.51
N PRO A 2 -20.14 -0.74 -4.66
CA PRO A 2 -19.05 -0.75 -5.62
C PRO A 2 -18.08 -1.86 -5.22
N THR A 3 -18.14 -2.97 -5.95
CA THR A 3 -17.40 -4.18 -5.65
C THR A 3 -15.93 -3.97 -6.00
N ILE A 4 -15.03 -4.53 -5.19
CA ILE A 4 -13.58 -4.52 -5.47
C ILE A 4 -13.30 -5.01 -6.90
N ASP A 5 -14.16 -5.88 -7.43
CA ASP A 5 -14.13 -6.34 -8.82
C ASP A 5 -14.22 -5.21 -9.85
N LYS A 6 -15.06 -4.18 -9.62
CA LYS A 6 -15.17 -3.02 -10.50
C LYS A 6 -13.90 -2.15 -10.46
N LEU A 7 -13.32 -1.97 -9.28
CA LEU A 7 -12.05 -1.27 -9.10
C LEU A 7 -10.91 -2.02 -9.83
N VAL A 8 -10.84 -3.34 -9.66
CA VAL A 8 -9.82 -4.19 -10.27
C VAL A 8 -9.99 -4.23 -11.79
N GLN A 9 -11.22 -4.34 -12.29
CA GLN A 9 -11.50 -4.36 -13.72
C GLN A 9 -11.16 -3.00 -14.37
N GLY A 10 -11.46 -1.88 -13.71
CA GLY A 10 -11.07 -0.55 -14.18
C GLY A 10 -9.57 -0.29 -14.09
N ALA A 11 -8.91 -0.73 -13.01
CA ALA A 11 -7.47 -0.59 -12.85
C ALA A 11 -6.66 -1.42 -13.85
N LYS A 12 -7.18 -2.60 -14.25
CA LYS A 12 -6.54 -3.46 -15.27
C LYS A 12 -6.50 -2.84 -16.67
N GLN A 13 -7.43 -1.93 -16.97
CA GLN A 13 -7.50 -1.25 -18.27
C GLN A 13 -6.61 0.01 -18.34
N LEU A 14 -6.05 0.44 -17.20
CA LEU A 14 -5.24 1.64 -17.09
C LEU A 14 -3.75 1.35 -17.17
N LYS A 15 -2.98 2.31 -17.67
CA LYS A 15 -1.52 2.22 -17.57
C LYS A 15 -1.13 2.32 -16.09
N VAL A 16 -0.04 1.66 -15.69
CA VAL A 16 0.45 1.64 -14.29
C VAL A 16 0.61 3.06 -13.70
N LYS A 17 0.87 4.06 -14.56
CA LYS A 17 0.98 5.48 -14.18
C LYS A 17 -0.37 6.15 -13.84
N GLU A 18 -1.48 5.62 -14.34
CA GLU A 18 -2.84 6.19 -14.21
C GLU A 18 -3.65 5.50 -13.10
N VAL A 19 -3.22 4.29 -12.71
CA VAL A 19 -3.82 3.51 -11.61
C VAL A 19 -3.90 4.31 -10.30
N PRO A 20 -2.87 5.06 -9.84
CA PRO A 20 -2.95 5.81 -8.59
C PRO A 20 -4.07 6.86 -8.61
N GLY A 21 -4.23 7.57 -9.74
CA GLY A 21 -5.25 8.60 -9.91
C GLY A 21 -6.66 8.04 -9.97
N TYR A 22 -6.85 6.89 -10.62
CA TYR A 22 -8.14 6.19 -10.68
C TYR A 22 -8.56 5.63 -9.32
N VAL A 23 -7.64 4.99 -8.61
CA VAL A 23 -7.88 4.43 -7.28
C VAL A 23 -8.25 5.55 -6.29
N GLY A 24 -7.54 6.68 -6.33
CA GLY A 24 -7.83 7.83 -5.47
C GLY A 24 -9.23 8.40 -5.69
N LYS A 25 -9.66 8.57 -6.95
CA LYS A 25 -11.01 9.05 -7.29
C LYS A 25 -12.08 8.06 -6.86
N PHE A 26 -11.90 6.77 -7.17
CA PHE A 26 -12.84 5.72 -6.80
C PHE A 26 -12.98 5.59 -5.27
N ALA A 27 -11.87 5.71 -4.53
CA ALA A 27 -11.89 5.70 -3.07
C ALA A 27 -12.61 6.94 -2.50
N GLY A 28 -12.34 8.13 -3.03
CA GLY A 28 -12.99 9.37 -2.58
C GLY A 28 -14.50 9.41 -2.84
N GLU A 29 -14.95 8.84 -3.95
CA GLU A 29 -16.38 8.80 -4.33
C GLU A 29 -17.18 7.71 -3.60
N HIS A 30 -16.53 6.62 -3.20
CA HIS A 30 -17.23 5.43 -2.72
C HIS A 30 -16.93 5.02 -1.27
N TRP A 31 -15.84 5.51 -0.67
CA TRP A 31 -15.49 5.18 0.71
C TRP A 31 -15.69 6.39 1.62
N THR A 32 -16.88 6.46 2.22
CA THR A 32 -17.21 7.48 3.21
C THR A 32 -16.36 7.25 4.48
N PRO A 33 -15.83 8.31 5.14
CA PRO A 33 -15.01 8.17 6.34
C PRO A 33 -15.67 7.35 7.46
N ASP A 34 -16.98 7.52 7.64
CA ASP A 34 -17.74 6.81 8.68
C ASP A 34 -17.86 5.30 8.40
N GLN A 35 -18.02 4.91 7.14
CA GLN A 35 -18.06 3.49 6.76
C GLN A 35 -16.68 2.84 6.98
N THR A 36 -15.61 3.57 6.66
CA THR A 36 -14.24 3.09 6.86
C THR A 36 -13.91 2.92 8.33
N LYS A 37 -14.29 3.88 9.19
CA LYS A 37 -14.10 3.80 10.65
C LYS A 37 -14.84 2.62 11.25
N SER A 38 -16.11 2.43 10.90
CA SER A 38 -16.91 1.30 11.40
C SER A 38 -16.34 -0.05 10.96
N ARG A 39 -15.86 -0.16 9.72
CA ARG A 39 -15.20 -1.38 9.21
C ARG A 39 -13.89 -1.67 9.94
N LEU A 40 -13.05 -0.66 10.14
CA LEU A 40 -11.79 -0.81 10.87
C LEU A 40 -12.03 -1.21 12.33
N ALA A 41 -12.99 -0.59 13.00
CA ALA A 41 -13.35 -0.94 14.38
C ALA A 41 -13.82 -2.40 14.49
N ASN A 42 -14.69 -2.84 13.57
CA ASN A 42 -15.16 -4.22 13.52
C ASN A 42 -14.04 -5.22 13.20
N TRP A 43 -13.13 -4.87 12.29
CA TRP A 43 -11.98 -5.70 11.96
C TRP A 43 -11.03 -5.83 13.15
N LEU A 44 -10.71 -4.72 13.82
CA LEU A 44 -9.83 -4.71 14.99
C LEU A 44 -10.43 -5.52 16.15
N HIS A 45 -11.74 -5.39 16.38
CA HIS A 45 -12.44 -6.18 17.40
C HIS A 45 -12.35 -7.68 17.11
N LYS A 46 -12.58 -8.10 15.86
CA LYS A 46 -12.44 -9.51 15.46
C LYS A 46 -11.00 -10.01 15.59
N TYR A 47 -10.03 -9.21 15.15
CA TYR A 47 -8.61 -9.54 15.26
C TYR A 47 -8.18 -9.73 16.72
N LYS A 48 -8.60 -8.83 17.62
CA LYS A 48 -8.36 -8.94 19.06
C LYS A 48 -8.91 -10.25 19.62
N VAL A 49 -10.18 -10.55 19.36
CA VAL A 49 -10.82 -11.77 19.86
C VAL A 49 -10.14 -13.04 19.33
N GLN A 50 -9.70 -13.04 18.06
CA GLN A 50 -9.14 -14.23 17.41
C GLN A 50 -7.68 -14.50 17.72
N HIS A 51 -6.91 -13.46 18.04
CA HIS A 51 -5.45 -13.57 18.10
C HIS A 51 -4.84 -13.01 19.38
N ILE A 52 -5.44 -11.99 19.99
CA ILE A 52 -4.91 -11.37 21.22
C ILE A 52 -5.48 -12.07 22.45
N ASP A 53 -6.81 -12.16 22.54
CA ASP A 53 -7.49 -12.73 23.73
C ASP A 53 -7.25 -14.24 23.87
N THR A 54 -6.88 -14.93 22.79
CA THR A 54 -6.52 -16.35 22.77
C THR A 54 -5.05 -16.63 23.12
N GLY A 55 -4.24 -15.60 23.39
CA GLY A 55 -2.81 -15.75 23.70
C GLY A 55 -1.96 -16.23 22.53
N SER A 56 -2.36 -15.96 21.28
CA SER A 56 -1.61 -16.39 20.09
C SER A 56 -0.31 -15.57 19.93
N ALA A 57 0.75 -16.19 19.41
CA ALA A 57 1.97 -15.49 19.00
C ALA A 57 1.82 -14.75 17.65
N LYS A 58 0.69 -14.96 16.95
CA LYS A 58 0.43 -14.38 15.63
C LYS A 58 0.54 -12.84 15.60
N PRO A 59 0.04 -12.07 16.59
CA PRO A 59 0.18 -10.62 16.59
C PRO A 59 1.63 -10.13 16.58
N LEU A 60 2.56 -10.86 17.19
CA LEU A 60 3.99 -10.54 17.15
C LEU A 60 4.55 -10.72 15.75
N MET A 61 4.25 -11.84 15.10
CA MET A 61 4.71 -12.12 13.73
C MET A 61 4.10 -11.17 12.71
N ASP A 62 2.82 -10.83 12.88
CA ASP A 62 2.13 -9.84 12.06
C ASP A 62 2.78 -8.46 12.22
N LEU A 63 3.13 -8.05 13.44
CA LEU A 63 3.85 -6.79 13.70
C LEU A 63 5.22 -6.75 13.00
N LEU A 64 6.02 -7.81 13.11
CA LEU A 64 7.32 -7.89 12.44
C LEU A 64 7.18 -7.85 10.91
N THR A 65 6.20 -8.58 10.38
CA THR A 65 5.93 -8.64 8.95
C THR A 65 5.45 -7.29 8.41
N TYR A 66 4.49 -6.66 9.07
CA TYR A 66 4.00 -5.34 8.69
C TYR A 66 5.07 -4.26 8.86
N GLY A 67 5.88 -4.34 9.92
CA GLY A 67 7.02 -3.44 10.12
C GLY A 67 8.04 -3.53 8.98
N PHE A 68 8.37 -4.74 8.54
CA PHE A 68 9.26 -4.96 7.40
C PHE A 68 8.67 -4.42 6.10
N LEU A 69 7.42 -4.77 5.77
CA LEU A 69 6.75 -4.30 4.56
C LEU A 69 6.59 -2.78 4.54
N PHE A 70 6.25 -2.17 5.67
CA PHE A 70 6.14 -0.72 5.80
C PHE A 70 7.49 -0.02 5.61
N SER A 71 8.54 -0.52 6.26
CA SER A 71 9.90 0.01 6.09
C SER A 71 10.35 -0.04 4.62
N TYR A 72 10.07 -1.14 3.93
CA TYR A 72 10.34 -1.29 2.50
C TYR A 72 9.54 -0.28 1.67
N ALA A 73 8.22 -0.19 1.87
CA ALA A 73 7.37 0.75 1.14
C ALA A 73 7.76 2.22 1.38
N TYR A 74 8.23 2.56 2.59
CA TYR A 74 8.66 3.90 2.93
C TYR A 74 10.05 4.26 2.35
N SER A 75 10.97 3.30 2.30
CA SER A 75 12.32 3.49 1.74
C SER A 75 12.34 3.45 0.20
N TRP A 76 11.41 2.71 -0.41
CA TRP A 76 11.34 2.50 -1.86
C TRP A 76 11.35 3.79 -2.72
N PRO A 77 10.60 4.87 -2.40
CA PRO A 77 10.62 6.08 -3.22
C PRO A 77 11.98 6.77 -3.21
N ARG A 78 12.69 6.70 -2.07
CA ARG A 78 14.04 7.26 -1.94
C ARG A 78 15.02 6.45 -2.78
N GLU A 79 14.99 5.13 -2.65
CA GLU A 79 15.84 4.24 -3.44
C GLU A 79 15.58 4.40 -4.94
N TYR A 80 14.30 4.48 -5.33
CA TYR A 80 13.90 4.72 -6.71
C TYR A 80 14.37 6.08 -7.25
N ALA A 81 14.37 7.12 -6.41
CA ALA A 81 14.92 8.42 -6.79
C ALA A 81 16.45 8.35 -6.96
N HIS A 82 17.15 7.66 -6.06
CA HIS A 82 18.59 7.43 -6.19
C HIS A 82 18.93 6.65 -7.46
N MET A 83 18.23 5.54 -7.76
CA MET A 83 18.41 4.77 -8.99
C MET A 83 18.18 5.62 -10.24
N LYS A 84 17.14 6.46 -10.25
CA LYS A 84 16.89 7.38 -11.37
C LYS A 84 17.96 8.46 -11.52
N HIS A 85 18.51 8.95 -10.42
CA HIS A 85 19.62 9.91 -10.46
C HIS A 85 20.89 9.24 -10.98
N GLU A 86 21.21 8.02 -10.54
CA GLU A 86 22.35 7.26 -11.06
C GLU A 86 22.18 6.92 -12.54
N GLU A 87 20.99 6.49 -12.97
CA GLU A 87 20.67 6.27 -14.37
C GLU A 87 20.82 7.57 -15.18
N ALA A 88 20.33 8.70 -14.67
CA ALA A 88 20.46 9.99 -15.33
C ALA A 88 21.92 10.45 -15.43
N VAL A 89 22.77 10.20 -14.42
CA VAL A 89 24.21 10.53 -14.44
C VAL A 89 24.98 9.62 -15.41
N LYS A 90 24.66 8.32 -15.44
CA LYS A 90 25.21 7.37 -16.40
C LYS A 90 24.83 7.73 -17.84
N LEU A 91 23.59 8.17 -18.06
CA LEU A 91 23.11 8.60 -19.39
C LEU A 91 23.67 9.97 -19.81
N ALA A 92 23.92 10.86 -18.85
CA ALA A 92 24.45 12.20 -19.09
C ALA A 92 25.97 12.23 -19.35
N GLY A 93 26.63 11.07 -19.48
CA GLY A 93 28.04 11.00 -19.86
C GLY A 93 29.02 11.25 -18.71
N GLY A 94 28.65 10.88 -17.47
CA GLY A 94 29.59 10.82 -16.36
C GLY A 94 30.66 9.74 -16.58
N ALA A 95 31.72 10.09 -17.31
CA ALA A 95 33.01 9.45 -17.23
C ALA A 95 33.53 9.57 -15.78
N ALA A 96 33.69 8.45 -15.09
CA ALA A 96 34.63 8.35 -13.99
C ALA A 96 35.68 7.32 -14.41
N HIS A 97 36.87 7.86 -14.68
CA HIS A 97 38.14 7.14 -14.62
C HIS A 97 38.31 6.42 -13.28
#